data_AF-A0A2H0DCM2-F1
#
_entry.id   AF-A0A2H0DCM2-F1
#
_cell.length_a   1.000
_cell.length_b   1.000
_cell.length_c   1.000
_cell.angle_alpha   90.00
_cell.angle_beta   90.00
_cell.angle_gamma   90.00
#
_symmetry.space_group_name_H-M   'P 1'
#
loop_
_entity.id
_entity.type
_entity.pdbx_description
1 polymer ?
#
loop_
_entity_poly.entity_id
_entity_poly.type
_entity_poly.pdbx_seq_one_letter_code
_entity_poly.pdbx_strand_id
1 'polypeptide(L)'
;MAFGVFIAFSPLYGLQSVLIALGCALFRLNFAVAFLGAQISIPPVYTLVVASELVMGAWLLDRELSMNGDWLSLGREHMLSWVVGSVVVGGAIALICAFLWYVLLIRKQKKVSAL
;
A
#
# COMPACT_ATOMS: atom_id res chain seq x y z
N MET A 1 -8.46 -8.66 0.50
CA MET A 1 -8.33 -7.33 1.12
C MET A 1 -6.86 -6.91 1.17
N ALA A 2 -5.98 -7.59 1.91
CA ALA A 2 -4.56 -7.23 2.04
C ALA A 2 -3.82 -7.05 0.70
N PHE A 3 -4.06 -7.90 -0.30
CA PHE A 3 -3.50 -7.72 -1.65
C PHE A 3 -3.93 -6.40 -2.31
N GLY A 4 -5.21 -6.03 -2.18
CA GLY A 4 -5.73 -4.76 -2.69
C GLY A 4 -5.16 -3.55 -1.96
N VAL A 5 -4.98 -3.66 -0.64
CA VAL A 5 -4.29 -2.63 0.16
C VAL A 5 -2.87 -2.47 -0.35
N PHE A 6 -2.10 -3.55 -0.51
CA PHE A 6 -0.73 -3.48 -1.04
C PHE A 6 -0.65 -2.78 -2.41
N ILE A 7 -1.57 -3.09 -3.33
CA ILE A 7 -1.63 -2.43 -4.64
C ILE A 7 -2.00 -0.94 -4.51
N ALA A 8 -2.82 -0.55 -3.53
CA ALA A 8 -3.18 0.85 -3.28
C ALA A 8 -1.97 1.73 -2.89
N PHE A 9 -1.02 1.16 -2.16
CA PHE A 9 0.24 1.82 -1.77
C PHE A 9 1.35 1.64 -2.81
N SER A 10 1.11 0.90 -3.89
CA SER A 10 2.10 0.75 -4.95
C SER A 10 2.19 2.03 -5.80
N PRO A 11 3.38 2.37 -6.31
CA PRO A 11 3.62 3.56 -7.13
C PRO A 11 3.01 3.45 -8.55
N LEU A 12 2.21 2.42 -8.81
CA LEU A 12 1.63 2.08 -10.11
C LEU A 12 0.25 2.72 -10.29
N TYR A 13 0.22 4.04 -10.17
CA TYR A 13 -1.01 4.83 -10.26
C TYR A 13 -1.67 4.73 -11.64
N GLY A 14 -3.00 4.62 -11.66
CA GLY A 14 -3.79 4.38 -12.88
C GLY A 14 -3.85 2.91 -13.34
N LEU A 15 -2.87 2.08 -12.97
CA LEU A 15 -2.86 0.64 -13.28
C LEU A 15 -3.37 -0.24 -12.13
N GLN A 16 -3.65 0.35 -10.96
CA GLN A 16 -4.06 -0.38 -9.75
C GLN A 16 -5.22 -1.35 -10.00
N SER A 17 -6.30 -0.90 -10.66
CA SER A 17 -7.47 -1.75 -10.97
C SER A 17 -7.11 -2.97 -11.83
N VAL A 18 -6.23 -2.77 -12.81
CA VAL A 18 -5.75 -3.83 -13.70
C VAL A 18 -4.86 -4.80 -12.93
N LEU A 19 -3.95 -4.29 -12.10
CA LEU A 19 -3.08 -5.12 -11.26
C LEU A 19 -3.87 -5.91 -10.22
N ILE A 20 -4.92 -5.32 -9.65
CA ILE A 20 -5.85 -6.02 -8.76
C ILE A 20 -6.56 -7.14 -9.50
N ALA A 21 -7.07 -6.86 -10.70
CA ALA A 21 -7.74 -7.87 -11.53
C ALA A 21 -6.79 -9.02 -11.90
N LEU A 22 -5.58 -8.71 -12.36
CA LEU A 22 -4.55 -9.69 -12.72
C LEU A 22 -4.11 -10.51 -11.51
N GLY A 23 -3.83 -9.86 -10.38
CA GLY A 23 -3.47 -10.56 -9.15
C GLY A 23 -4.60 -11.41 -8.59
N CYS A 24 -5.85 -10.95 -8.68
CA CYS A 24 -6.99 -11.77 -8.30
C CYS A 24 -7.17 -12.99 -9.21
N ALA A 25 -6.92 -12.83 -10.52
CA ALA A 25 -6.93 -13.95 -11.47
C ALA A 25 -5.81 -14.95 -11.19
N LEU A 26 -4.58 -14.48 -10.91
CA LEU A 26 -3.40 -15.32 -10.68
C LEU A 26 -3.47 -16.06 -9.33
N PHE A 27 -3.87 -15.37 -8.26
CA PHE A 27 -3.94 -15.92 -6.90
C PHE A 27 -5.33 -16.47 -6.53
N ARG A 28 -6.28 -16.49 -7.48
CA ARG A 28 -7.67 -16.92 -7.29
C ARG A 28 -8.36 -16.21 -6.11
N LEU A 29 -8.10 -14.90 -5.97
CA LEU A 29 -8.64 -14.07 -4.90
C LEU A 29 -9.99 -13.43 -5.30
N ASN A 30 -10.79 -13.05 -4.31
CA ASN A 30 -12.04 -12.34 -4.55
C ASN A 30 -11.78 -10.89 -4.96
N PHE A 31 -12.07 -10.57 -6.22
CA PHE A 31 -11.85 -9.25 -6.81
C PHE A 31 -12.57 -8.14 -6.04
N ALA A 32 -13.83 -8.33 -5.64
CA ALA A 32 -14.58 -7.30 -4.93
C ALA A 32 -13.90 -6.91 -3.60
N VAL A 33 -13.41 -7.91 -2.86
CA VAL A 33 -12.74 -7.68 -1.57
C VAL A 33 -11.34 -7.07 -1.76
N ALA A 34 -10.67 -7.35 -2.88
CA ALA A 34 -9.39 -6.71 -3.21
C ALA A 34 -9.60 -5.27 -3.69
N PHE A 35 -10.58 -5.03 -4.56
CA PHE A 35 -10.91 -3.71 -5.08
C PHE A 35 -11.34 -2.73 -3.98
N LEU A 36 -12.20 -3.16 -3.05
CA LEU A 36 -12.56 -2.35 -1.89
C LEU A 36 -11.36 -2.03 -0.98
N GLY A 37 -10.41 -2.97 -0.86
CA GLY A 37 -9.17 -2.73 -0.12
C GLY A 37 -8.26 -1.69 -0.77
N ALA A 38 -8.37 -1.49 -2.09
CA ALA A 38 -7.59 -0.50 -2.83
C ALA A 38 -8.19 0.91 -2.82
N GLN A 39 -9.44 1.07 -2.39
CA GLN A 39 -10.15 2.35 -2.33
C GLN A 39 -9.81 3.18 -1.08
N ILE A 40 -8.76 2.83 -0.33
CA ILE A 40 -8.36 3.51 0.91
C ILE A 40 -7.68 4.87 0.65
N SER A 41 -7.27 5.11 -0.60
CA SER A 41 -6.51 6.29 -1.04
C SER A 41 -7.38 7.55 -1.18
N ILE A 42 -7.89 8.07 -0.06
CA ILE A 42 -8.56 9.38 0.00
C ILE A 42 -7.49 10.49 -0.11
N PRO A 43 -7.70 11.59 -0.87
CA PRO A 43 -6.63 12.57 -1.16
C PRO A 43 -5.79 13.08 0.04
N PRO A 44 -6.35 13.34 1.23
CA PRO A 44 -5.57 13.77 2.40
C PRO A 44 -4.74 12.63 3.03
N VAL A 45 -5.25 11.40 2.98
CA VAL A 45 -4.50 10.23 3.45
C VAL A 45 -3.34 9.96 2.49
N TYR A 46 -3.60 10.12 1.20
CA TYR A 46 -2.61 9.90 0.15
C TYR A 46 -1.38 10.81 0.26
N THR A 47 -1.55 12.10 0.58
CA THR A 47 -0.39 13.00 0.79
C THR A 47 0.46 12.59 1.98
N LEU A 48 -0.17 12.13 3.07
CA LEU A 48 0.53 11.58 4.23
C LEU A 48 1.29 10.31 3.86
N VAL A 49 0.69 9.44 3.06
CA VAL A 49 1.31 8.20 2.59
C VAL A 49 2.55 8.48 1.74
N VAL A 50 2.44 9.32 0.71
CA VAL A 50 3.58 9.65 -0.15
C VAL A 50 4.70 10.34 0.64
N ALA A 51 4.36 11.22 1.59
CA ALA A 51 5.35 11.80 2.49
C ALA A 51 6.04 10.73 3.35
N SER A 52 5.28 9.77 3.88
CA SER A 52 5.82 8.63 4.65
C SER A 52 6.77 7.79 3.79
N GLU A 53 6.40 7.51 2.55
CA GLU A 53 7.21 6.74 1.59
C GLU A 53 8.51 7.46 1.25
N LEU A 54 8.45 8.77 0.98
CA LEU A 54 9.64 9.58 0.72
C LEU A 54 10.59 9.61 1.92
N VAL A 55 10.07 9.82 3.13
CA VAL A 55 10.86 9.84 4.36
C VAL A 55 11.49 8.47 4.64
N MET A 56 10.71 7.41 4.59
CA MET A 56 11.21 6.05 4.84
C MET A 56 12.21 5.62 3.78
N GLY A 57 11.95 5.95 2.52
CA GLY A 57 12.85 5.66 1.40
C GLY A 57 14.17 6.42 1.49
N ALA A 58 14.11 7.72 1.75
CA ALA A 58 15.31 8.55 1.92
C ALA A 58 16.15 8.08 3.10
N TRP A 59 15.50 7.71 4.21
CA TRP A 59 16.17 7.14 5.39
C TRP A 59 16.87 5.80 5.07
N LEU A 60 16.22 4.91 4.31
CA LEU A 60 16.81 3.62 3.91
C LEU A 60 17.95 3.76 2.90
N LEU A 61 17.91 4.78 2.06
CA LEU A 61 18.91 5.03 1.02
C LEU A 61 20.02 6.00 1.47
N ASP A 62 19.98 6.47 2.72
CA ASP A 62 20.87 7.49 3.29
C ASP A 62 20.97 8.74 2.40
N ARG A 63 19.80 9.23 1.95
CA ARG A 63 19.68 10.41 1.08
C ARG A 63 19.04 11.57 1.81
N GLU A 64 19.51 12.77 1.55
CA GLU A 64 18.86 13.99 2.02
C GLU A 64 17.61 14.29 1.18
N LEU A 65 16.51 14.61 1.85
CA LEU A 65 15.30 15.11 1.22
C LEU A 65 15.49 16.58 0.83
N SER A 66 16.17 16.83 -0.28
CA SER A 66 16.22 18.16 -0.88
C SER A 66 14.89 18.46 -1.57
N MET A 67 14.21 19.55 -1.15
CA MET A 67 13.05 20.10 -1.87
C MET A 67 13.43 21.26 -2.79
N ASN A 68 14.72 21.48 -3.02
CA ASN A 68 15.21 22.57 -3.86
C ASN A 68 15.36 22.09 -5.31
N GLY A 69 14.43 22.47 -6.18
CA GLY A 69 14.49 22.20 -7.60
C GLY A 69 13.13 22.26 -8.28
N ASP A 70 13.13 22.15 -9.61
CA ASP A 70 11.91 22.02 -10.39
C ASP A 70 11.25 20.65 -10.14
N TRP A 71 9.93 20.57 -10.36
CA TRP A 71 9.15 19.34 -10.17
C TRP A 71 9.74 18.12 -10.90
N LEU A 72 10.37 18.34 -12.06
CA LEU A 72 10.98 17.28 -12.86
C LEU A 72 12.29 16.76 -12.24
N SER A 73 13.11 17.65 -11.66
CA SER A 73 14.37 17.25 -11.01
C SER A 73 14.08 16.54 -9.69
N LEU A 74 13.15 17.07 -8.89
CA LEU A 74 12.68 16.43 -7.66
C LEU A 74 12.09 15.05 -7.92
N GLY A 75 11.28 14.92 -8.98
CA GLY A 75 10.69 13.65 -9.38
C GLY A 75 11.75 12.59 -9.70
N ARG A 76 12.84 12.94 -10.40
CA ARG A 76 13.94 12.02 -10.70
C ARG A 76 14.78 11.67 -9.48
N GLU A 77 15.11 12.66 -8.67
CA GLU A 77 16.00 12.51 -7.52
C GLU A 77 15.38 11.63 -6.44
N HIS A 78 14.07 11.82 -6.21
CA HIS A 78 13.31 11.11 -5.18
C HIS A 78 12.61 9.84 -5.69
N MET A 79 12.68 9.52 -6.99
CA MET A 79 11.98 8.35 -7.56
C MET A 79 12.39 7.04 -6.88
N LEU A 80 13.69 6.85 -6.65
CA LEU A 80 14.20 5.65 -6.00
C LEU A 80 13.77 5.58 -4.53
N SER A 81 13.88 6.70 -3.81
CA SER A 81 13.41 6.81 -2.43
C SER A 81 11.93 6.47 -2.33
N TRP A 82 11.13 7.03 -3.22
CA TRP A 82 9.69 6.81 -3.24
C TRP A 82 9.32 5.34 -3.57
N VAL A 83 10.00 4.70 -4.54
CA VAL A 83 9.78 3.27 -4.84
C VAL A 83 10.18 2.38 -3.66
N VAL A 84 11.36 2.57 -3.08
CA VAL A 84 11.82 1.78 -1.92
C VAL A 84 10.89 2.00 -0.72
N GLY A 85 10.51 3.25 -0.47
CA GLY A 85 9.57 3.63 0.57
C GLY A 85 8.21 2.97 0.42
N SER A 86 7.65 2.94 -0.79
CA SER A 86 6.35 2.32 -1.08
C SER A 86 6.33 0.82 -0.78
N VAL A 87 7.42 0.09 -1.07
CA VAL A 87 7.53 -1.34 -0.79
C VAL A 87 7.53 -1.60 0.71
N VAL A 88 8.27 -0.79 1.48
CA VAL A 88 8.38 -0.96 2.94
C VAL A 88 7.10 -0.51 3.65
N VAL A 89 6.61 0.70 3.35
CA VAL A 89 5.41 1.27 3.96
C VAL A 89 4.18 0.47 3.55
N GLY A 90 4.00 0.20 2.25
CA GLY A 90 2.91 -0.60 1.73
C GLY A 90 2.94 -2.04 2.24
N GLY A 91 4.13 -2.65 2.35
CA GLY A 91 4.32 -3.97 2.94
C GLY A 91 3.93 -4.02 4.42
N ALA A 92 4.38 -3.05 5.22
CA ALA A 92 4.05 -2.95 6.63
C ALA A 92 2.55 -2.77 6.86
N ILE A 93 1.90 -1.86 6.12
CA ILE A 93 0.46 -1.61 6.21
C ILE A 93 -0.33 -2.84 5.77
N ALA A 94 0.07 -3.51 4.69
CA ALA A 94 -0.56 -4.75 4.24
C ALA A 94 -0.49 -5.85 5.30
N LEU A 95 0.65 -6.01 5.99
CA LEU A 95 0.81 -6.96 7.09
C LEU A 95 -0.08 -6.61 8.28
N ILE A 96 -0.15 -5.34 8.68
CA ILE A 96 -1.04 -4.88 9.76
C ILE A 96 -2.50 -5.18 9.42
N CYS A 97 -2.94 -4.83 8.21
CA CYS A 97 -4.31 -5.12 7.75
C CYS A 97 -4.59 -6.63 7.69
N ALA A 98 -3.64 -7.45 7.23
CA ALA A 98 -3.77 -8.90 7.21
C ALA A 98 -3.90 -9.48 8.62
N PHE A 99 -3.08 -9.01 9.55
CA PHE A 99 -3.11 -9.44 10.94
C PHE A 99 -4.43 -9.07 11.63
N LEU A 100 -4.89 -7.82 11.48
CA LEU A 100 -6.16 -7.38 12.03
C LEU A 100 -7.34 -8.20 11.48
N TRP A 101 -7.34 -8.47 10.16
CA TRP A 101 -8.36 -9.31 9.54
C TRP A 101 -8.34 -10.74 10.09
N TYR A 102 -7.16 -11.34 10.22
CA TYR A 102 -6.99 -12.69 10.77
C TYR A 102 -7.50 -12.80 12.21
N VAL A 103 -7.16 -11.84 13.07
CA VAL A 103 -7.65 -11.77 14.46
C VAL A 103 -9.17 -11.66 14.52
N LEU A 104 -9.78 -10.83 13.67
CA LEU A 104 -11.23 -10.68 13.60
C LEU A 104 -11.93 -11.97 13.15
N LEU A 105 -11.35 -12.70 12.19
CA LEU A 105 -11.90 -13.98 11.74
C LEU A 105 -11.87 -15.05 12.82
N ILE A 106 -10.77 -15.17 13.57
CA ILE A 106 -10.67 -16.13 14.70
C ILE A 106 -11.71 -15.80 15.78
N ARG A 107 -11.91 -14.52 16.11
CA ARG A 107 -12.92 -14.11 17.10
C ARG A 107 -14.34 -14.43 16.65
N LYS A 108 -14.63 -14.36 15.34
CA LYS A 108 -15.94 -14.76 14.80
C LYS A 108 -16.15 -16.28 14.80
N GLN A 109 -15.14 -17.08 14.48
CA GLN A 109 -15.27 -18.55 14.52
C GLN A 109 -15.53 -19.09 15.94
N LYS A 110 -14.89 -18.51 16.96
CA LYS A 110 -15.16 -18.88 18.36
C LYS A 110 -16.59 -18.56 18.81
N LYS A 111 -17.24 -17.54 18.25
CA LYS A 111 -18.65 -17.22 18.55
C LYS A 111 -19.64 -18.14 17.84
N VAL A 112 -19.32 -18.61 16.63
CA VAL A 112 -20.22 -19.48 15.85
C VAL A 112 -20.18 -20.93 16.35
N SER A 113 -19.05 -21.39 16.88
CA SER A 113 -18.93 -22.75 17.46
C SER A 113 -19.46 -22.86 18.90
N ALA A 114 -19.88 -21.76 19.51
CA ALA A 114 -20.40 -21.70 20.88
C ALA A 114 -21.92 -21.39 20.94
N LEU A 115 -22.58 -21.43 19.79
CA LEU A 115 -24.03 -21.34 19.58
C LEU A 115 -24.53 -22.66 19.02
#